data_AF-A0A415BQC6-F1
#
_entry.id   AF-A0A415BQC6-F1
#
_cell.length_a   1.000
_cell.length_b   1.000
_cell.length_c   1.000
_cell.angle_alpha   90.00
_cell.angle_beta   90.00
_cell.angle_gamma   90.00
#
_symmetry.space_group_name_H-M   'P 1'
#
loop_
_entity.id
_entity.type
_entity.pdbx_description
1 polymer ?
#
loop_
_entity_poly.entity_id
_entity_poly.type
_entity_poly.pdbx_seq_one_letter_code
_entity_poly.pdbx_strand_id
1 'polypeptide(L)' 'MRRDFQTSKAEEELGNLFLVARKKGITFTKREASRWVGGRYVLERLVAERKIRMAKPGDRQNSEWKCNAEDVLRHAFKY' A
#
# COMPACT_ATOMS: atom_id res chain seq x y z
N MET A 1 -3.55 15.19 31.15
CA MET A 1 -2.49 14.15 31.10
C MET A 1 -2.39 13.67 29.64
N ARG A 2 -1.40 14.14 28.88
CA ARG A 2 -1.12 13.60 27.54
C ARG A 2 -0.32 12.31 27.77
N ARG A 3 -0.86 11.18 27.34
CA ARG A 3 -0.09 9.92 27.33
C ARG A 3 0.87 10.05 26.15
N ASP A 4 2.12 10.34 26.43
CA ASP A 4 3.19 10.22 25.43
C ASP A 4 3.33 8.72 25.14
N PHE A 5 2.63 8.24 24.10
CA PHE A 5 2.84 6.91 23.59
C PHE A 5 4.24 6.87 22.98
N GLN A 6 5.22 6.32 23.71
CA GLN A 6 6.51 5.99 23.11
C GLN A 6 6.27 4.88 22.08
N THR A 7 6.39 5.20 20.79
CA THR A 7 6.48 4.21 19.72
C THR A 7 7.79 3.45 19.85
N SER A 8 7.74 2.14 19.67
CA SER A 8 8.93 1.31 19.62
C SER A 8 9.80 1.68 18.41
N LYS A 9 11.10 1.40 18.49
CA LYS A 9 12.04 1.61 17.37
C LYS A 9 11.54 0.94 16.08
N ALA A 10 10.96 -0.26 16.18
CA ALA A 10 10.43 -0.99 15.03
C ALA A 10 9.23 -0.26 14.36
N GLU A 11 8.34 0.34 15.15
CA GLU A 11 7.22 1.12 14.62
C GLU A 11 7.70 2.40 13.93
N GLU A 12 8.73 3.05 14.46
CA GLU A 12 9.35 4.22 13.85
C GLU A 12 10.02 3.87 12.51
N GLU A 13 10.81 2.79 12.49
CA GLU A 13 11.45 2.27 11.26
C GLU A 13 10.41 1.90 10.19
N LEU A 14 9.32 1.24 10.58
CA LEU A 14 8.22 0.93 9.66
C LEU A 14 7.54 2.21 9.14
N GLY A 15 7.32 3.20 10.00
CA GLY A 15 6.82 4.52 9.62
C GLY A 15 7.71 5.21 8.59
N ASN A 16 9.03 5.12 8.76
CA ASN A 16 10.01 5.67 7.83
C ASN A 16 9.95 4.98 6.45
N LEU A 17 9.79 3.66 6.40
CA LEU A 17 9.62 2.92 5.15
C LEU A 17 8.38 3.37 4.37
N PHE A 18 7.25 3.52 5.06
CA PHE A 18 6.01 4.03 4.46
C PHE A 18 6.17 5.44 3.92
N LEU A 19 6.85 6.31 4.67
CA LEU A 19 7.12 7.68 4.26
C LEU A 19 7.99 7.75 2.99
N VAL A 20 9.06 6.94 2.93
CA VAL A 20 9.93 6.85 1.76
C VAL A 20 9.16 6.33 0.55
N ALA A 21 8.39 5.25 0.71
CA ALA A 21 7.57 4.68 -0.36
C ALA A 21 6.62 5.72 -0.96
N ARG A 22 5.95 6.51 -0.11
CA ARG A 22 5.08 7.60 -0.53
C ARG A 22 5.84 8.71 -1.25
N LYS A 23 6.91 9.26 -0.63
CA LYS A 23 7.64 10.42 -1.16
C LYS A 23 8.35 10.12 -2.47
N LYS A 24 8.79 8.88 -2.67
CA LYS A 24 9.46 8.44 -3.91
C LYS A 24 8.47 7.95 -4.98
N GLY A 25 7.16 7.94 -4.68
CA GLY A 25 6.14 7.48 -5.62
C GLY A 25 6.29 6.01 -5.99
N ILE A 26 6.77 5.17 -5.06
CA ILE A 26 6.96 3.74 -5.31
C ILE A 26 5.59 3.09 -5.52
N THR A 27 5.50 2.28 -6.56
CA THR A 27 4.27 1.57 -6.92
C THR A 27 4.53 0.08 -7.12
N PHE A 28 3.55 -0.72 -6.75
CA PHE A 28 3.48 -2.13 -7.08
C PHE A 28 2.58 -2.36 -8.29
N THR A 29 2.93 -3.35 -9.09
CA THR A 29 2.04 -3.93 -10.08
C THR A 29 0.83 -4.57 -9.40
N LYS A 30 -0.25 -4.82 -10.15
CA LYS A 30 -1.41 -5.56 -9.63
C LYS A 30 -1.03 -6.91 -9.01
N ARG A 31 -0.08 -7.62 -9.63
CA ARG A 31 0.38 -8.94 -9.18
C ARG A 31 1.11 -8.85 -7.86
N GLU A 32 2.05 -7.92 -7.73
CA GLU A 32 2.81 -7.71 -6.50
C GLU A 32 1.89 -7.26 -5.37
N ALA A 33 1.06 -6.24 -5.60
CA ALA A 33 0.13 -5.73 -4.60
C ALA A 33 -0.83 -6.82 -4.09
N SER A 34 -1.32 -7.68 -4.98
CA SER A 34 -2.21 -8.79 -4.60
C SER A 34 -1.55 -9.77 -3.64
N ARG A 35 -0.23 -10.00 -3.77
CA ARG A 35 0.50 -10.90 -2.85
C ARG A 35 0.57 -10.34 -1.45
N TRP A 36 0.76 -9.03 -1.32
CA TRP A 36 0.83 -8.35 -0.02
C TRP A 36 -0.51 -8.36 0.71
N VAL A 37 -1.62 -8.03 0.04
CA VAL A 37 -2.93 -7.82 0.69
C VAL A 37 -3.78 -9.09 0.84
N GLY A 38 -3.22 -10.26 0.54
CA GLY A 38 -3.93 -11.55 0.67
C GLY A 38 -4.77 -11.96 -0.54
N GLY A 39 -4.61 -11.30 -1.69
CA GLY A 39 -5.18 -11.75 -2.97
C GLY A 39 -5.73 -10.63 -3.84
N ARG A 40 -6.06 -10.99 -5.09
CA ARG A 40 -6.56 -10.05 -6.10
C ARG A 40 -7.91 -9.45 -5.74
N TYR A 41 -8.84 -10.27 -5.24
CA TYR A 41 -10.16 -9.80 -4.85
C TYR A 41 -10.08 -8.76 -3.71
N VAL A 42 -9.21 -9.00 -2.72
CA VAL A 42 -8.98 -8.06 -1.63
C VAL A 42 -8.38 -6.75 -2.16
N LEU A 43 -7.38 -6.83 -3.04
CA LEU A 43 -6.79 -5.65 -3.67
C LEU A 43 -7.83 -4.82 -4.42
N GLU A 44 -8.63 -5.45 -5.28
CA GLU A 44 -9.65 -4.76 -6.08
C GLU A 44 -10.69 -4.08 -5.19
N ARG A 45 -11.13 -4.75 -4.11
CA ARG A 45 -12.01 -4.16 -3.10
C ARG A 45 -11.38 -2.95 -2.41
N LEU A 46 -10.12 -3.04 -1.96
CA LEU A 46 -9.42 -1.94 -1.30
C LEU A 46 -9.24 -0.73 -2.23
N VAL A 47 -8.99 -0.96 -3.52
CA VAL A 47 -8.92 0.11 -4.54
C VAL A 47 -10.31 0.72 -4.77
N ALA A 48 -11.36 -0.09 -4.89
CA ALA A 48 -12.75 0.38 -5.05
C ALA A 48 -13.21 1.22 -3.84
N GLU A 49 -12.82 0.83 -2.63
CA GLU A 49 -13.05 1.55 -1.38
C GLU A 49 -12.12 2.77 -1.20
N ARG A 50 -11.25 3.07 -2.17
CA ARG A 50 -10.25 4.16 -2.14
C ARG A 50 -9.24 4.08 -0.99
N LYS A 51 -9.06 2.89 -0.41
CA LYS A 51 -8.04 2.61 0.61
C LYS A 51 -6.65 2.41 0.03
N ILE A 52 -6.57 1.95 -1.22
CA ILE A 52 -5.32 1.89 -1.99
C ILE A 52 -5.44 2.80 -3.20
N ARG A 53 -4.57 3.80 -3.28
CA ARG A 53 -4.43 4.66 -4.47
C ARG A 53 -3.88 3.82 -5.61
N MET A 54 -4.56 3.84 -6.74
CA MET A 54 -4.17 3.11 -7.94
C MET A 54 -4.30 4.02 -9.16
N ALA A 55 -3.24 4.07 -9.97
CA ALA A 55 -3.27 4.69 -11.27
C ALA A 55 -3.21 3.62 -12.37
N LYS A 56 -4.01 3.80 -13.41
CA LYS A 56 -3.97 2.99 -14.62
C LYS A 56 -3.63 3.92 -15.79
N PRO A 57 -2.40 3.90 -16.32
CA PRO A 57 -1.92 4.90 -17.30
C PRO A 57 -2.56 4.78 -18.69
N GLY A 58 -3.49 3.83 -18.89
CA GLY A 58 -4.26 3.72 -20.11
C GLY A 58 -5.63 3.10 -19.82
N ASP A 59 -6.59 3.41 -20.69
CA ASP A 59 -7.97 2.92 -20.58
C ASP A 59 -8.13 1.47 -21.10
N ARG A 60 -7.08 0.90 -21.70
CA ARG A 60 -7.10 -0.48 -22.19
C ARG A 60 -7.30 -1.45 -21.04
N GLN A 61 -8.10 -2.50 -21.23
CA GLN A 61 -8.37 -3.52 -20.21
C GLN A 61 -7.08 -4.08 -19.58
N ASN A 62 -6.02 -4.23 -20.39
CA ASN A 62 -4.72 -4.80 -20.00
C ASN A 62 -3.66 -3.78 -19.55
N SER A 63 -3.99 -2.49 -19.40
CA SER A 63 -3.01 -1.53 -18.87
C SER A 63 -2.64 -1.88 -17.43
N GLU A 64 -1.35 -1.86 -17.16
CA GLU A 64 -0.78 -2.23 -15.86
C GLU A 64 -1.27 -1.29 -14.76
N TRP A 65 -1.64 -1.86 -13.62
CA TRP A 65 -2.00 -1.08 -12.44
C TRP A 65 -0.73 -0.62 -11.74
N LYS A 66 -0.72 0.64 -11.32
CA LYS A 66 0.29 1.22 -10.44
C LYS A 66 -0.36 1.49 -9.09
N CYS A 67 -0.27 0.51 -8.19
CA CYS A 67 -0.80 0.60 -6.83
C CYS A 67 0.22 1.28 -5.91
N ASN A 68 -0.18 2.28 -5.14
CA ASN A 68 0.71 2.97 -4.22
C ASN A 68 1.28 2.01 -3.15
N ALA A 69 2.61 1.99 -3.00
CA ALA A 69 3.27 1.03 -2.13
C ALA A 69 3.00 1.22 -0.64
N GLU A 70 2.90 2.48 -0.16
CA GLU A 70 2.55 2.75 1.24
C GLU A 70 1.18 2.14 1.58
N ASP A 71 0.18 2.42 0.75
CA ASP A 71 -1.18 1.97 1.01
C ASP A 71 -1.26 0.43 1.00
N VAL A 72 -0.58 -0.21 0.03
CA VAL A 72 -0.49 -1.67 -0.06
C VAL A 72 0.13 -2.26 1.21
N LEU A 73 1.26 -1.72 1.69
CA LEU A 73 1.97 -2.27 2.84
C LEU A 73 1.20 -2.05 4.16
N ARG A 74 0.45 -0.94 4.29
CA ARG A 74 -0.46 -0.72 5.44
C ARG A 74 -1.60 -1.74 5.50
N HIS A 75 -1.97 -2.31 4.36
CA HIS A 75 -2.99 -3.33 4.24
C HIS A 75 -2.42 -4.73 4.00
N ALA A 76 -1.12 -4.93 4.25
CA ALA A 76 -0.49 -6.23 4.10
C ALA A 76 -1.17 -7.26 5.04
N PHE A 77 -1.60 -8.37 4.47
CA PHE A 77 -2.10 -9.52 5.20
C PHE A 77 -0.89 -10.30 5.72
N LYS A 78 -0.90 -10.63 7.03
CA LYS A 78 0.17 -11.33 7.77
C LYS A 78 1.05 -12.24 6.89
N TYR A 79 2.36 -12.01 6.92
CA TYR A 79 3.37 -13.02 6.59
C TYR A 79 3.78 -13.77 7.85
#